data_AF-A0A3P6FW06-F1
#
_entry.id   AF-A0A3P6FW06-F1
#
_cell.length_a   1.000
_cell.length_b   1.000
_cell.length_c   1.000
_cell.angle_alpha   90.00
_cell.angle_beta   90.00
_cell.angle_gamma   90.00
#
_symmetry.space_group_name_H-M   'P 1'
#
loop_
_entity.id
_entity.type
_entity.pdbx_description
1 polymer ?
#
loop_
_entity_poly.entity_id
_entity_poly.type
_entity_poly.pdbx_seq_one_letter_code
_entity_poly.pdbx_strand_id
1 'polypeptide(L)'
;MKFNKLKGKVACEISSAEELTLTELMFSGVFKEAKVEELVSLLSCFVWRERLPDAAKPREELDLLFIQLQDTDRRAAEVDIDVESFVHSFRPDIMVAVYAWAKGSKFYEIMEIARVFEGSLIRAIRRMEEVLQQLIVAAKSIGETQLEAKLEEAVSKIKRDIVFAASLYL
;
A
#
# COMPACT_ATOMS: atom_id res chain seq x y z
N MET A 1 -18.35 -8.68 14.71
CA MET A 1 -17.88 -7.28 14.88
C MET A 1 -18.92 -6.36 14.24
N LYS A 2 -19.40 -5.28 14.90
CA LYS A 2 -20.37 -4.35 14.29
C LYS A 2 -19.62 -3.43 13.31
N PHE A 3 -19.94 -3.50 12.03
CA PHE A 3 -19.48 -2.52 11.04
C PHE A 3 -20.03 -1.14 11.47
N ASN A 4 -19.17 -0.32 12.07
CA ASN A 4 -19.57 1.01 12.55
C ASN A 4 -19.65 1.96 11.34
N LYS A 5 -20.56 2.92 11.39
CA LYS A 5 -20.83 3.91 10.34
C LYS A 5 -19.56 4.58 9.80
N LEU A 6 -18.53 4.77 10.65
CA LEU A 6 -17.24 5.32 10.24
C LEU A 6 -16.43 4.38 9.34
N LYS A 7 -16.38 3.07 9.66
CA LYS A 7 -15.70 2.07 8.81
C LYS A 7 -16.38 1.95 7.45
N GLY A 8 -17.72 1.98 7.42
CA GLY A 8 -18.48 2.02 6.16
C GLY A 8 -18.16 3.27 5.33
N LYS A 9 -18.04 4.44 5.97
CA LYS A 9 -17.67 5.68 5.29
C LYS A 9 -16.28 5.60 4.65
N VAL A 10 -15.29 5.06 5.38
CA VAL A 10 -13.92 4.86 4.87
C VAL A 10 -13.91 3.88 3.70
N ALA A 11 -14.58 2.73 3.83
CA ALA A 11 -14.62 1.72 2.78
C ALA A 11 -15.20 2.28 1.47
N CYS A 12 -16.23 3.13 1.53
CA CYS A 12 -16.82 3.76 0.35
C CYS A 12 -15.87 4.68 -0.44
N GLU A 13 -14.78 5.16 0.16
CA GLU A 13 -13.78 6.00 -0.53
C GLU A 13 -12.70 5.17 -1.24
N ILE A 14 -12.60 3.86 -0.94
CA ILE A 14 -11.56 2.97 -1.44
C ILE A 14 -12.15 2.12 -2.57
N SER A 15 -11.57 2.20 -3.76
CA SER A 15 -12.02 1.43 -4.93
C SER A 15 -10.87 0.84 -5.76
N SER A 16 -9.63 1.29 -5.52
CA SER A 16 -8.47 0.87 -6.31
C SER A 16 -7.72 -0.34 -5.71
N ALA A 17 -8.14 -0.85 -4.55
CA ALA A 17 -7.51 -1.92 -3.76
C ALA A 17 -8.49 -2.59 -2.79
N GLU A 18 -8.02 -3.59 -2.03
CA GLU A 18 -8.82 -4.32 -1.01
C GLU A 18 -9.33 -3.40 0.11
N GLU A 19 -10.56 -2.91 -0.04
CA GLU A 19 -11.19 -1.88 0.78
C GLU A 19 -11.36 -2.28 2.25
N LEU A 20 -11.74 -3.53 2.52
CA LEU A 20 -11.99 -4.02 3.89
C LEU A 20 -10.69 -4.03 4.69
N THR A 21 -9.64 -4.61 4.14
CA THR A 21 -8.33 -4.73 4.79
C THR A 21 -7.68 -3.36 4.97
N LEU A 22 -7.75 -2.47 3.97
CA LEU A 22 -7.28 -1.09 4.10
C LEU A 22 -8.05 -0.32 5.17
N THR A 23 -9.37 -0.47 5.23
CA THR A 23 -10.21 0.14 6.27
C THR A 23 -9.75 -0.35 7.64
N GLU A 24 -9.59 -1.66 7.84
CA GLU A 24 -9.14 -2.19 9.13
C GLU A 24 -7.74 -1.70 9.52
N LEU A 25 -6.80 -1.58 8.57
CA LEU A 25 -5.47 -1.03 8.83
C LEU A 25 -5.48 0.44 9.26
N MET A 26 -6.40 1.25 8.73
CA MET A 26 -6.58 2.64 9.18
C MET A 26 -7.06 2.72 10.63
N PHE A 27 -7.92 1.78 11.06
CA PHE A 27 -8.49 1.76 12.40
C PHE A 27 -7.67 0.96 13.44
N SER A 28 -6.80 0.04 13.00
CA SER A 28 -5.99 -0.79 13.89
C SER A 28 -4.78 -0.08 14.49
N GLY A 29 -4.45 1.12 13.99
CA GLY A 29 -3.28 1.90 14.41
C GLY A 29 -2.02 1.62 13.59
N VAL A 30 -1.99 0.56 12.76
CA VAL A 30 -0.81 0.17 11.97
C VAL A 30 -0.29 1.33 11.11
N PHE A 31 -1.16 2.03 10.38
CA PHE A 31 -0.74 3.19 9.58
C PHE A 31 -0.26 4.38 10.41
N LYS A 32 -0.79 4.54 11.63
CA LYS A 32 -0.39 5.64 12.53
C LYS A 32 0.99 5.39 13.13
N GLU A 33 1.36 4.13 13.38
CA GLU A 33 2.65 3.74 13.96
C GLU A 33 3.75 3.61 12.90
N ALA A 34 3.45 3.06 11.72
CA ALA A 34 4.43 2.87 10.65
C ALA A 34 5.04 4.19 10.18
N LYS A 35 6.35 4.25 9.91
CA LYS A 35 6.94 5.42 9.25
C LYS A 35 6.36 5.60 7.85
N VAL A 36 6.50 6.79 7.27
CA VAL A 36 5.95 7.08 5.94
C VAL A 36 6.47 6.11 4.88
N GLU A 37 7.76 5.78 4.91
CA GLU A 37 8.33 4.84 3.95
C GLU A 37 7.90 3.38 4.19
N GLU A 38 7.64 3.03 5.45
CA GLU A 38 7.09 1.73 5.85
C GLU A 38 5.63 1.58 5.39
N LEU A 39 4.82 2.64 5.52
CA LEU A 39 3.46 2.70 5.01
C LEU A 39 3.44 2.54 3.48
N VAL A 40 4.29 3.29 2.77
CA VAL A 40 4.41 3.18 1.31
C VAL A 40 4.85 1.78 0.90
N SER A 41 5.82 1.19 1.60
CA SER A 41 6.23 -0.19 1.39
C SER A 41 5.07 -1.17 1.58
N LEU A 42 4.28 -1.02 2.65
CA LEU A 42 3.14 -1.90 2.94
C LEU A 42 2.03 -1.78 1.88
N LEU A 43 1.73 -0.56 1.41
CA LEU A 43 0.73 -0.35 0.37
C LEU A 43 1.12 -0.98 -0.98
N SER A 44 2.41 -1.20 -1.24
CA SER A 44 2.85 -1.91 -2.44
C SER A 44 2.25 -3.31 -2.57
N CYS A 45 1.95 -3.96 -1.43
CA CYS A 45 1.34 -5.27 -1.37
C CYS A 45 -0.07 -5.34 -1.95
N PHE A 46 -0.79 -4.21 -2.01
CA PHE A 46 -2.16 -4.11 -2.53
C PHE A 46 -2.22 -3.92 -4.04
N VAL A 47 -1.14 -3.42 -4.63
CA VAL A 47 -1.10 -3.02 -6.06
C VAL A 47 -0.27 -3.97 -6.91
N TRP A 48 0.67 -4.69 -6.29
CA TRP A 48 1.49 -5.69 -6.98
C TRP A 48 0.75 -7.02 -7.10
N ARG A 49 0.80 -7.62 -8.29
CA ARG A 49 0.07 -8.86 -8.62
C ARG A 49 0.98 -10.00 -9.08
N GLU A 50 2.19 -9.68 -9.54
CA GLU A 50 3.13 -10.64 -10.09
C GLU A 50 3.85 -11.39 -8.94
N ARG A 51 4.07 -12.69 -9.08
CA ARG A 51 4.88 -13.45 -8.13
C ARG A 51 6.34 -13.45 -8.59
N LEU A 52 7.25 -13.08 -7.70
CA LEU A 52 8.69 -13.04 -7.93
C LEU A 52 9.35 -14.11 -7.05
N PRO A 53 9.85 -15.23 -7.62
CA PRO A 53 10.48 -16.31 -6.85
C PRO A 53 11.70 -15.84 -6.05
N ASP A 54 12.44 -14.86 -6.58
CA ASP A 54 13.70 -14.36 -6.01
C ASP A 54 13.58 -12.90 -5.53
N ALA A 55 12.42 -12.55 -4.94
CA ALA A 55 12.19 -11.22 -4.37
C ALA A 55 13.22 -10.87 -3.29
N ALA A 56 13.61 -9.60 -3.22
CA ALA A 56 14.50 -9.11 -2.18
C ALA A 56 13.87 -9.33 -0.80
N LYS A 57 14.62 -9.96 0.11
CA LYS A 57 14.12 -10.27 1.45
C LYS A 57 13.91 -8.98 2.26
N PRO A 58 12.70 -8.72 2.80
CA PRO A 58 12.46 -7.56 3.65
C PRO A 58 13.28 -7.66 4.94
N ARG A 59 13.64 -6.49 5.48
CA ARG A 59 14.14 -6.34 6.85
C ARG A 59 13.02 -6.67 7.85
N GLU A 60 13.40 -6.99 9.08
CA GLU A 60 12.49 -7.44 10.14
C GLU A 60 11.28 -6.53 10.32
N GLU A 61 11.45 -5.21 10.30
CA GLU A 61 10.32 -4.29 10.51
C GLU A 61 9.29 -4.32 9.37
N LEU A 62 9.74 -4.54 8.13
CA LEU A 62 8.84 -4.67 6.97
C LEU A 62 8.15 -6.03 6.95
N ASP A 63 8.86 -7.08 7.38
CA ASP A 63 8.30 -8.42 7.52
C ASP A 63 7.20 -8.45 8.58
N LEU A 64 7.44 -7.80 9.74
CA LEU A 64 6.43 -7.63 10.79
C LEU A 64 5.19 -6.88 10.29
N LEU A 65 5.36 -5.81 9.51
CA LEU A 65 4.23 -5.10 8.91
C LEU A 65 3.44 -5.97 7.93
N PHE A 66 4.14 -6.82 7.16
CA PHE A 66 3.47 -7.77 6.27
C PHE A 66 2.68 -8.83 7.05
N ILE A 67 3.21 -9.33 8.15
CA ILE A 67 2.48 -10.25 9.06
C ILE A 67 1.23 -9.55 9.62
N GLN A 68 1.36 -8.30 10.09
CA GLN A 68 0.22 -7.51 10.59
C GLN A 68 -0.85 -7.29 9.51
N LEU A 69 -0.46 -7.08 8.25
CA LEU A 69 -1.38 -7.04 7.11
C LEU A 69 -2.11 -8.37 6.95
N GLN A 70 -1.41 -9.50 6.93
CA GLN A 70 -2.01 -10.82 6.79
C GLN A 70 -2.99 -11.14 7.93
N ASP A 71 -2.64 -10.79 9.17
CA ASP A 71 -3.53 -10.99 10.32
C ASP A 71 -4.73 -10.04 10.30
N THR A 72 -4.57 -8.84 9.76
CA THR A 72 -5.69 -7.91 9.56
C THR A 72 -6.64 -8.42 8.48
N ASP A 73 -6.09 -8.93 7.37
CA ASP A 73 -6.87 -9.52 6.30
C ASP A 73 -7.67 -10.74 6.76
N ARG A 74 -7.04 -11.69 7.46
CA ARG A 74 -7.75 -12.85 8.03
C ARG A 74 -8.93 -12.45 8.89
N ARG A 75 -8.76 -11.46 9.75
CA ARG A 75 -9.83 -10.95 10.63
C ARG A 75 -10.94 -10.22 9.85
N ALA A 76 -10.60 -9.58 8.73
CA ALA A 76 -11.56 -8.96 7.83
C ALA A 76 -12.33 -10.02 7.01
N ALA A 77 -11.64 -11.09 6.59
CA ALA A 77 -12.18 -12.18 5.78
C ALA A 77 -13.10 -13.13 6.55
N GLU A 78 -12.94 -13.30 7.87
CA GLU A 78 -13.89 -14.07 8.72
C GLU A 78 -15.34 -13.54 8.68
N VAL A 79 -15.58 -12.39 8.04
CA VAL A 79 -16.91 -11.80 7.81
C VAL A 79 -17.56 -12.33 6.53
N ASP A 80 -16.79 -12.91 5.60
CA ASP A 80 -17.27 -13.46 4.33
C ASP A 80 -17.19 -15.00 4.38
N ILE A 81 -18.30 -15.69 4.11
CA ILE A 81 -18.53 -17.11 4.46
C ILE A 81 -17.72 -18.10 3.59
N ASP A 82 -16.84 -17.63 2.70
CA ASP A 82 -16.04 -18.46 1.79
C ASP A 82 -14.54 -18.41 2.11
N VAL A 83 -14.13 -19.24 3.07
CA VAL A 83 -12.81 -19.20 3.73
C VAL A 83 -11.67 -19.79 2.86
N GLU A 84 -11.95 -20.43 1.72
CA GLU A 84 -10.94 -21.23 1.01
C GLU A 84 -10.12 -20.50 -0.06
N SER A 85 -10.44 -19.25 -0.45
CA SER A 85 -9.75 -18.59 -1.58
C SER A 85 -8.93 -17.33 -1.28
N PHE A 86 -8.93 -16.80 -0.05
CA PHE A 86 -8.55 -15.39 0.14
C PHE A 86 -7.11 -15.10 0.63
N VAL A 87 -6.37 -16.08 1.17
CA VAL A 87 -5.10 -15.84 1.89
C VAL A 87 -3.89 -15.52 0.97
N HIS A 88 -4.10 -15.28 -0.32
CA HIS A 88 -3.01 -15.14 -1.30
C HIS A 88 -3.08 -13.92 -2.23
N SER A 89 -3.88 -12.90 -1.93
CA SER A 89 -4.01 -11.71 -2.78
C SER A 89 -2.84 -10.72 -2.64
N PHE A 90 -2.30 -10.53 -1.43
CA PHE A 90 -1.21 -9.59 -1.18
C PHE A 90 0.16 -10.15 -1.55
N ARG A 91 1.01 -9.27 -2.09
CA ARG A 91 2.32 -9.65 -2.63
C ARG A 91 3.44 -8.77 -2.05
N PRO A 92 4.31 -9.29 -1.17
CA PRO A 92 5.40 -8.50 -0.56
C PRO A 92 6.59 -8.27 -1.50
N ASP A 93 6.52 -8.78 -2.73
CA ASP A 93 7.61 -8.99 -3.66
C ASP A 93 8.40 -7.71 -4.00
N ILE A 94 7.74 -6.54 -3.99
CA ILE A 94 8.37 -5.24 -4.29
C ILE A 94 8.50 -4.32 -3.07
N MET A 95 8.19 -4.79 -1.85
CA MET A 95 8.24 -3.98 -0.63
C MET A 95 9.59 -3.28 -0.45
N VAL A 96 10.69 -4.01 -0.63
CA VAL A 96 12.05 -3.47 -0.44
C VAL A 96 12.37 -2.37 -1.47
N ALA A 97 12.00 -2.60 -2.73
CA ALA A 97 12.24 -1.63 -3.80
C ALA A 97 11.42 -0.34 -3.59
N VAL A 98 10.15 -0.49 -3.19
CA VAL A 98 9.24 0.64 -2.94
C VAL A 98 9.63 1.39 -1.67
N TYR A 99 10.11 0.69 -0.62
CA TYR A 99 10.70 1.32 0.55
C TYR A 99 11.91 2.20 0.17
N ALA A 100 12.83 1.65 -0.62
CA ALA A 100 14.01 2.37 -1.10
C ALA A 100 13.61 3.59 -1.97
N TRP A 101 12.56 3.45 -2.79
CA TRP A 101 11.99 4.56 -3.54
C TRP A 101 11.46 5.68 -2.62
N ALA A 102 10.68 5.34 -1.61
CA ALA A 102 10.17 6.32 -0.65
C ALA A 102 11.28 7.00 0.18
N LYS A 103 12.45 6.35 0.31
CA LYS A 103 13.67 6.91 0.92
C LYS A 103 14.48 7.82 0.00
N GLY A 104 14.11 7.96 -1.27
CA GLY A 104 14.80 8.85 -2.21
C GLY A 104 15.81 8.17 -3.14
N SER A 105 15.86 6.83 -3.18
CA SER A 105 16.76 6.09 -4.09
C SER A 105 16.43 6.39 -5.56
N LYS A 106 17.42 6.35 -6.44
CA LYS A 106 17.20 6.57 -7.87
C LYS A 106 16.43 5.42 -8.49
N PHE A 107 15.76 5.69 -9.62
CA PHE A 107 14.91 4.68 -10.24
C PHE A 107 15.70 3.43 -10.68
N TYR A 108 16.92 3.59 -11.22
CA TYR A 108 17.74 2.43 -11.60
C TYR A 108 18.14 1.57 -10.38
N GLU A 109 18.33 2.16 -9.20
CA GLU A 109 18.71 1.43 -7.99
C GLU A 109 17.56 0.52 -7.53
N ILE A 110 16.32 1.03 -7.55
CA ILE A 110 15.16 0.22 -7.18
C ILE A 110 14.84 -0.85 -8.23
N MET A 111 15.23 -0.64 -9.49
CA MET A 111 15.12 -1.63 -10.56
C MET A 111 16.06 -2.83 -10.34
N GLU A 112 17.27 -2.58 -9.85
CA GLU A 112 18.22 -3.65 -9.47
C GLU A 112 17.73 -4.47 -8.27
N ILE A 113 17.00 -3.83 -7.34
CA ILE A 113 16.37 -4.49 -6.19
C ILE A 113 15.18 -5.36 -6.64
N ALA A 114 14.25 -4.78 -7.41
CA ALA A 114 13.01 -5.46 -7.79
C ALA A 114 13.22 -6.55 -8.85
N ARG A 115 14.14 -6.34 -9.81
CA ARG A 115 14.42 -7.26 -10.92
C ARG A 115 13.17 -7.60 -11.77
N VAL A 116 12.34 -6.59 -12.00
CA VAL A 116 11.11 -6.68 -12.81
C VAL A 116 11.20 -5.78 -14.04
N PHE A 117 10.20 -5.84 -14.92
CA PHE A 117 10.08 -4.87 -16.01
C PHE A 117 9.76 -3.47 -15.47
N GLU A 118 10.45 -2.46 -16.00
CA GLU A 118 10.31 -1.05 -15.60
C GLU A 118 8.85 -0.58 -15.66
N GLY A 119 8.17 -0.88 -16.77
CA GLY A 119 6.77 -0.51 -16.95
C GLY A 119 5.83 -1.15 -15.90
N SER A 120 6.12 -2.36 -15.41
CA SER A 120 5.34 -2.97 -14.33
C SER A 120 5.52 -2.23 -13.02
N LEU A 121 6.76 -1.87 -12.66
CA LEU A 121 7.04 -1.13 -11.43
C LEU A 121 6.45 0.29 -11.48
N ILE A 122 6.58 1.00 -12.61
CA ILE A 122 5.98 2.33 -12.80
C ILE A 122 4.45 2.27 -12.64
N ARG A 123 3.79 1.28 -13.27
CA ARG A 123 2.34 1.10 -13.13
C ARG A 123 1.94 0.82 -11.68
N ALA A 124 2.69 -0.02 -10.97
CA ALA A 124 2.43 -0.31 -9.57
C ALA A 124 2.55 0.94 -8.68
N ILE A 125 3.59 1.76 -8.87
CA ILE A 125 3.76 3.01 -8.10
C ILE A 125 2.66 4.02 -8.43
N ARG A 126 2.23 4.14 -9.69
CA ARG A 126 1.10 4.99 -10.08
C ARG A 126 -0.22 4.54 -9.44
N ARG A 127 -0.51 3.24 -9.48
CA ARG A 127 -1.70 2.70 -8.80
C ARG A 127 -1.65 2.89 -7.29
N MET A 128 -0.47 2.80 -6.68
CA MET A 128 -0.29 3.09 -5.26
C MET A 128 -0.56 4.56 -4.94
N GLU A 129 -0.21 5.48 -5.83
CA GLU A 129 -0.58 6.90 -5.69
C GLU A 129 -2.10 7.08 -5.70
N GLU A 130 -2.82 6.40 -6.60
CA GLU A 130 -4.30 6.42 -6.59
C GLU A 130 -4.88 5.90 -5.27
N VAL A 131 -4.33 4.81 -4.71
CA VAL A 131 -4.73 4.28 -3.40
C VAL A 131 -4.45 5.29 -2.29
N LEU A 132 -3.29 5.94 -2.30
CA LEU A 132 -2.96 6.99 -1.32
C LEU A 132 -3.95 8.16 -1.39
N GLN A 133 -4.32 8.61 -2.60
CA GLN A 133 -5.33 9.67 -2.75
C GLN A 133 -6.68 9.26 -2.14
N GLN A 134 -7.12 8.02 -2.36
CA GLN A 134 -8.34 7.49 -1.74
C GLN A 134 -8.24 7.44 -0.22
N LEU A 135 -7.10 7.03 0.33
CA LEU A 135 -6.86 6.99 1.77
C LEU A 135 -6.84 8.40 2.39
N ILE A 136 -6.32 9.41 1.69
CA ILE A 136 -6.36 10.82 2.12
C ILE A 136 -7.81 11.28 2.26
N VAL A 137 -8.64 11.02 1.24
CA VAL A 137 -10.07 11.36 1.27
C VAL A 137 -10.77 10.61 2.42
N ALA A 138 -10.47 9.33 2.59
CA ALA A 138 -11.01 8.52 3.68
C ALA A 138 -10.65 9.09 5.06
N ALA A 139 -9.38 9.42 5.30
CA ALA A 139 -8.89 9.97 6.57
C ALA A 139 -9.57 11.32 6.88
N LYS A 140 -9.65 12.20 5.88
CA LYS A 140 -10.36 13.48 5.97
C LYS A 140 -11.83 13.28 6.31
N SER A 141 -12.48 12.28 5.72
CA SER A 141 -13.90 12.01 5.92
C SER A 141 -14.25 11.64 7.37
N ILE A 142 -13.29 11.11 8.14
CA ILE A 142 -13.44 10.72 9.55
C ILE A 142 -12.71 11.67 10.51
N GLY A 143 -12.11 12.76 10.02
CA GLY A 143 -11.43 13.77 10.83
C GLY A 143 -10.05 13.37 11.36
N GLU A 144 -9.41 12.36 10.76
CA GLU A 144 -8.08 11.86 11.14
C GLU A 144 -6.96 12.71 10.50
N THR A 145 -6.83 13.95 10.95
CA THR A 145 -5.93 14.97 10.37
C THR A 145 -4.44 14.58 10.38
N GLN A 146 -3.98 13.87 11.42
CA GLN A 146 -2.59 13.40 11.47
C GLN A 146 -2.31 12.31 10.44
N LEU A 147 -3.28 11.41 10.22
CA LEU A 147 -3.17 10.36 9.22
C LEU A 147 -3.27 10.96 7.80
N GLU A 148 -4.16 11.92 7.59
CA GLU A 148 -4.27 12.71 6.36
C GLU A 148 -2.92 13.31 5.97
N ALA A 149 -2.29 14.09 6.85
CA ALA A 149 -0.99 14.72 6.60
C ALA A 149 0.13 13.69 6.31
N LYS A 150 0.10 12.55 7.00
CA LYS A 150 1.06 11.46 6.80
C LYS A 150 0.92 10.80 5.42
N LEU A 151 -0.31 10.65 4.94
CA LEU A 151 -0.61 10.11 3.62
C LEU A 151 -0.26 11.12 2.51
N GLU A 152 -0.47 12.41 2.75
CA GLU A 152 0.01 13.48 1.84
C GLU A 152 1.56 13.47 1.74
N GLU A 153 2.26 13.29 2.86
CA GLU A 153 3.71 13.12 2.85
C GLU A 153 4.12 11.87 2.04
N ALA A 154 3.39 10.75 2.19
CA ALA A 154 3.62 9.54 1.41
C ALA A 154 3.51 9.77 -0.09
N VAL A 155 2.48 10.51 -0.54
CA VAL A 155 2.32 10.92 -1.95
C VAL A 155 3.53 11.72 -2.41
N SER A 156 3.98 12.71 -1.63
CA SER A 156 5.12 13.56 -1.99
C SER A 156 6.43 12.78 -2.17
N LYS A 157 6.65 11.72 -1.37
CA LYS A 157 7.86 10.88 -1.45
C LYS A 157 7.90 9.99 -2.70
N ILE A 158 6.74 9.56 -3.20
CA ILE A 158 6.67 8.67 -4.36
C ILE A 158 6.50 9.40 -5.70
N LYS A 159 5.91 10.60 -5.69
CA LYS A 159 5.56 11.37 -6.87
C LYS A 159 6.76 12.19 -7.40
N ARG A 160 7.76 11.49 -7.95
CA ARG A 160 8.98 12.12 -8.48
C ARG A 160 9.54 11.41 -9.71
N ASP A 161 10.42 12.13 -10.40
CA ASP A 161 11.25 11.66 -11.52
C ASP A 161 10.47 10.94 -12.64
N ILE A 162 11.11 9.94 -13.25
CA ILE A 162 10.64 9.20 -14.42
C ILE A 162 9.27 8.54 -14.24
N VAL A 163 8.92 8.16 -13.01
CA VAL A 163 7.65 7.49 -12.71
C VAL A 163 6.46 8.41 -13.02
N PHE A 164 6.62 9.72 -12.84
CA PHE A 164 5.58 10.73 -13.03
C PHE A 164 5.93 11.78 -14.09
N ALA A 165 6.94 11.53 -14.92
CA ALA A 165 7.21 12.34 -16.10
C ALA A 165 5.98 12.33 -17.04
N ALA A 166 5.68 13.48 -17.63
CA ALA A 166 4.63 13.61 -18.63
C ALA A 166 4.92 12.65 -19.80
N SER A 167 3.87 11.98 -20.32
CA SER A 167 4.03 11.21 -21.54
C SER A 167 4.40 12.15 -22.69
N LEU A 168 5.19 11.65 -23.65
CA LEU A 168 5.56 12.41 -24.85
C LEU A 168 4.38 12.65 -25.82
N TYR A 169 3.18 12.16 -25.48
CA TYR A 169 1.96 12.25 -26.29
C TYR A 169 0.93 13.25 -25.74
N LEU A 170 1.36 14.13 -24.84
CA LEU A 170 0.60 15.31 -24.41
C LEU A 170 0.76 16.47 -25.39
#